data_AF-A0A351DVI5-F1
#
_entry.id   AF-A0A351DVI5-F1
#
_cell.length_a   1.000
_cell.length_b   1.000
_cell.length_c   1.000
_cell.angle_alpha   90.00
_cell.angle_beta   90.00
_cell.angle_gamma   90.00
#
_symmetry.space_group_name_H-M   'P 1'
#
loop_
_entity.id
_entity.type
_entity.pdbx_description
1 polymer ?
#
loop_
_entity_poly.entity_id
_entity_poly.type
_entity_poly.pdbx_seq_one_letter_code
_entity_poly.pdbx_strand_id
1 'polypeptide(L)'
;DGNQLDACGVCGGDDASCAGCTDDTASNYDPSAIVDDGSCEFNTCIGDLNDDLLVSVADILLMLGTFGCLENCEDDLSSDGTVGVEDLLILLSYFSQDCE
;
A
#
# COMPACT_ATOMS: atom_id res chain seq x y z
N ASP A 1 -38.20 -2.82 7.51
CA ASP A 1 -38.79 -3.06 6.18
C ASP A 1 -37.66 -3.27 5.18
N GLY A 2 -37.22 -4.52 4.99
CA GLY A 2 -36.05 -4.91 4.17
C GLY A 2 -36.26 -4.77 2.65
N ASN A 3 -36.86 -3.66 2.22
CA ASN A 3 -37.19 -3.36 0.82
C ASN A 3 -36.20 -2.35 0.20
N GLN A 4 -35.02 -2.15 0.80
CA GLN A 4 -33.96 -1.36 0.19
C GLN A 4 -32.94 -2.30 -0.44
N LEU A 5 -32.49 -1.92 -1.63
CA LEU A 5 -31.35 -2.54 -2.29
C LEU A 5 -30.08 -2.06 -1.60
N ASP A 6 -29.13 -2.96 -1.41
CA ASP A 6 -27.76 -2.62 -1.01
C ASP A 6 -26.95 -2.07 -2.21
N ALA A 7 -25.69 -1.73 -2.03
CA ALA A 7 -24.82 -1.22 -3.09
C ALA A 7 -24.57 -2.26 -4.20
N CYS A 8 -24.71 -3.55 -3.88
CA CYS A 8 -24.63 -4.66 -4.82
C CYS A 8 -25.94 -4.92 -5.57
N GLY A 9 -27.01 -4.16 -5.28
CA GLY A 9 -28.32 -4.35 -5.89
C GLY A 9 -29.11 -5.54 -5.32
N VAL A 10 -28.75 -6.03 -4.14
CA VAL A 10 -29.43 -7.13 -3.43
C VAL A 10 -30.47 -6.56 -2.46
N CYS A 11 -31.72 -7.01 -2.59
CA CYS A 11 -32.81 -6.58 -1.72
C CYS A 11 -32.61 -7.11 -0.30
N GLY A 12 -32.44 -6.20 0.67
CA GLY A 12 -32.15 -6.56 2.06
C GLY A 12 -30.76 -7.16 2.29
N GLY A 13 -29.82 -6.90 1.37
CA GLY A 13 -28.41 -7.30 1.50
C GLY A 13 -27.60 -6.37 2.42
N ASP A 14 -26.33 -6.72 2.59
CA ASP A 14 -25.34 -6.08 3.47
C ASP A 14 -24.02 -5.76 2.74
N ASP A 15 -24.07 -5.56 1.42
CA ASP A 15 -22.93 -5.22 0.56
C ASP A 15 -21.88 -6.35 0.38
N ALA A 16 -22.01 -7.48 1.07
CA ALA A 16 -21.01 -8.55 1.03
C ALA A 16 -20.90 -9.27 -0.33
N SER A 17 -21.93 -9.19 -1.18
CA SER A 17 -21.97 -9.95 -2.45
C SER A 17 -21.14 -9.36 -3.59
N CYS A 18 -20.70 -8.11 -3.44
CA CYS A 18 -19.81 -7.39 -4.35
C CYS A 18 -18.70 -6.65 -3.58
N ALA A 19 -18.41 -7.16 -2.39
CA ALA A 19 -17.34 -6.69 -1.52
C ALA A 19 -16.02 -7.36 -1.92
N GLY A 20 -14.94 -6.56 -1.99
CA GLY A 20 -13.59 -7.01 -2.30
C GLY A 20 -12.69 -5.82 -2.57
N CYS A 21 -11.41 -6.05 -2.87
CA CYS A 21 -10.50 -4.95 -3.16
C CYS A 21 -10.87 -4.25 -4.49
N THR A 22 -11.17 -2.95 -4.42
CA THR A 22 -11.52 -2.13 -5.60
C THR A 22 -10.34 -1.36 -6.19
N ASP A 23 -9.16 -1.42 -5.55
CA ASP A 23 -7.94 -0.72 -5.99
C ASP A 23 -7.17 -1.57 -7.00
N ASP A 24 -6.96 -1.05 -8.22
CA ASP A 24 -6.31 -1.77 -9.32
C ASP A 24 -4.78 -1.89 -9.16
N THR A 25 -4.22 -1.24 -8.15
CA THR A 25 -2.80 -1.36 -7.76
C THR A 25 -2.57 -2.44 -6.70
N ALA A 26 -3.62 -2.98 -6.07
CA ALA A 26 -3.51 -4.05 -5.09
C ALA A 26 -3.33 -5.43 -5.75
N SER A 27 -2.52 -6.28 -5.14
CA SER A 27 -2.25 -7.66 -5.58
C SER A 27 -3.48 -8.56 -5.58
N ASN A 28 -4.50 -8.23 -4.78
CA ASN A 28 -5.77 -8.94 -4.69
C ASN A 28 -6.95 -8.14 -5.26
N TYR A 29 -6.68 -7.20 -6.18
CA TYR A 29 -7.73 -6.46 -6.91
C TYR A 29 -8.80 -7.42 -7.49
N ASP A 30 -10.07 -7.15 -7.16
CA ASP A 30 -11.21 -7.86 -7.71
C ASP A 30 -12.00 -6.93 -8.65
N PRO A 31 -11.95 -7.14 -9.98
CA PRO A 31 -12.67 -6.31 -10.94
C PRO A 31 -14.20 -6.45 -10.86
N SER A 32 -14.71 -7.42 -10.09
CA SER A 32 -16.15 -7.59 -9.80
C SER A 32 -16.59 -6.92 -8.50
N ALA A 33 -15.65 -6.47 -7.66
CA ALA A 33 -15.95 -5.70 -6.46
C ALA A 33 -16.43 -4.29 -6.82
N ILE A 34 -17.48 -3.84 -6.14
CA ILE A 34 -18.06 -2.49 -6.25
C ILE A 34 -17.92 -1.76 -4.91
N VAL A 35 -17.80 -2.52 -3.82
CA VAL A 35 -17.62 -2.03 -2.46
C VAL A 35 -16.26 -2.50 -1.96
N ASP A 36 -15.42 -1.55 -1.57
CA ASP A 36 -14.16 -1.86 -0.90
C ASP A 36 -14.45 -2.43 0.50
N ASP A 37 -13.93 -3.62 0.76
CA ASP A 37 -14.03 -4.28 2.06
C ASP A 37 -12.80 -4.07 2.94
N GLY A 38 -11.83 -3.28 2.46
CA GLY A 38 -10.57 -3.01 3.13
C GLY A 38 -9.61 -4.20 3.11
N SER A 39 -9.86 -5.20 2.26
CA SER A 39 -8.97 -6.36 2.10
C SER A 39 -7.78 -6.10 1.18
N CYS A 40 -7.69 -4.94 0.52
CA CYS A 40 -6.63 -4.65 -0.46
C CYS A 40 -5.22 -4.96 0.08
N GLU A 41 -4.54 -5.88 -0.59
CA GLU A 41 -3.17 -6.29 -0.33
C GLU A 41 -2.28 -5.52 -1.30
N PHE A 42 -1.64 -4.46 -0.81
CA PHE A 42 -0.61 -3.78 -1.56
C PHE A 42 0.70 -4.50 -1.28
N ASN A 43 1.30 -5.12 -2.30
CA ASN A 43 2.65 -5.69 -2.21
C ASN A 43 3.70 -4.58 -2.17
N THR A 44 3.61 -3.67 -1.21
CA THR A 44 4.67 -2.71 -0.92
C THR A 44 5.73 -3.45 -0.11
N CYS A 45 6.87 -3.74 -0.72
CA CYS A 45 8.02 -4.20 0.05
C CYS A 45 8.65 -3.05 0.80
N ILE A 46 9.28 -3.37 1.94
CA ILE A 46 10.03 -2.39 2.72
C ILE A 46 11.13 -1.80 1.82
N GLY A 47 11.04 -0.49 1.56
CA GLY A 47 12.02 0.24 0.78
C GLY A 47 11.73 0.38 -0.72
N ASP A 48 10.62 -0.13 -1.25
CA ASP A 48 10.06 0.35 -2.52
C ASP A 48 9.24 1.60 -2.22
N LEU A 49 9.80 2.75 -2.60
CA LEU A 49 9.24 4.07 -2.30
C LEU A 49 8.54 4.67 -3.52
N ASN A 50 8.55 3.98 -4.65
CA ASN A 50 7.96 4.44 -5.90
C ASN A 50 6.90 3.51 -6.48
N ASP A 51 6.59 2.43 -5.75
CA ASP A 51 5.59 1.42 -6.05
C ASP A 51 5.81 0.75 -7.41
N ASP A 52 7.08 0.54 -7.81
CA ASP A 52 7.44 -0.19 -9.03
C ASP A 52 7.77 -1.68 -8.81
N LEU A 53 7.53 -2.17 -7.59
CA LEU A 53 7.77 -3.53 -7.12
C LEU A 53 9.26 -3.92 -7.11
N LEU A 54 10.16 -2.94 -7.15
CA LEU A 54 11.60 -3.19 -7.21
C LEU A 54 12.40 -2.21 -6.35
N VAL A 55 13.00 -2.71 -5.27
CA VAL A 55 13.92 -1.89 -4.46
C VAL A 55 15.21 -1.62 -5.23
N SER A 56 15.33 -0.40 -5.76
CA SER A 56 16.37 0.00 -6.70
C SER A 56 17.05 1.32 -6.31
N VAL A 57 17.87 1.85 -7.23
CA VAL A 57 18.48 3.17 -7.03
C VAL A 57 17.43 4.28 -7.07
N ALA A 58 16.27 4.06 -7.72
CA ALA A 58 15.18 5.03 -7.73
C ALA A 58 14.68 5.30 -6.31
N ASP A 59 14.52 4.25 -5.50
CA ASP A 59 14.07 4.35 -4.10
C ASP A 59 15.12 5.00 -3.21
N ILE A 60 16.40 4.68 -3.43
CA ILE A 60 17.49 5.39 -2.74
C ILE A 60 17.42 6.89 -3.02
N LEU A 61 17.18 7.28 -4.28
CA LEU A 61 17.10 8.70 -4.64
C LEU A 61 15.87 9.39 -4.03
N LEU A 62 14.76 8.68 -3.85
CA LEU A 62 13.57 9.18 -3.17
C LEU A 62 13.83 9.39 -1.68
N MET A 63 14.39 8.39 -0.99
CA MET A 63 14.78 8.51 0.42
C MET A 63 15.80 9.63 0.64
N LEU A 64 16.76 9.80 -0.26
CA LEU A 64 17.73 10.90 -0.18
C LEU A 64 17.07 12.28 -0.40
N GLY A 65 15.89 12.33 -1.02
CA GLY A 65 15.09 13.54 -1.16
C GLY A 65 14.49 14.03 0.16
N THR A 66 14.19 13.10 1.08
CA THR A 66 13.58 13.37 2.39
C THR A 66 14.56 13.22 3.56
N PHE A 67 15.83 12.89 3.28
CA PHE A 67 16.86 12.68 4.29
C PHE A 67 16.98 13.86 5.26
N GLY A 68 16.88 13.58 6.56
CA GLY A 68 16.85 14.57 7.63
C GLY A 68 15.46 15.12 7.96
N CYS A 69 14.38 14.53 7.41
CA CYS A 69 13.01 14.78 7.85
C CYS A 69 12.84 14.40 9.34
N LEU A 70 12.04 15.18 10.08
CA LEU A 70 11.88 15.08 11.54
C LEU A 70 10.41 14.97 12.02
N GLU A 71 9.42 15.14 11.13
CA GLU A 71 7.99 15.00 11.45
C GLU A 71 7.21 14.54 10.21
N ASN A 72 6.30 13.58 10.39
CA ASN A 72 5.42 13.01 9.34
C ASN A 72 6.17 12.55 8.07
N CYS A 73 7.27 11.82 8.24
CA CYS A 73 8.08 11.35 7.13
C CYS A 73 7.50 10.04 6.60
N GLU A 74 7.15 10.01 5.31
CA GLU A 74 6.62 8.80 4.66
C GLU A 74 7.72 7.75 4.42
N ASP A 75 8.98 8.18 4.34
CA ASP A 75 10.15 7.32 4.08
C ASP A 75 10.89 6.83 5.35
N ASP A 76 10.28 6.97 6.53
CA ASP A 76 10.81 6.48 7.82
C ASP A 76 10.55 4.98 7.98
N LEU A 77 11.49 4.17 7.48
CA LEU A 77 11.41 2.71 7.48
C LEU A 77 11.66 2.10 8.87
N SER A 78 12.37 2.82 9.76
CA SER A 78 12.65 2.39 11.13
C SER A 78 11.54 2.72 12.12
N SER A 79 10.61 3.62 11.73
CA SER A 79 9.56 4.20 12.56
C SER A 79 10.09 4.93 13.80
N ASP A 80 11.25 5.59 13.67
CA ASP A 80 11.88 6.35 14.76
C ASP A 80 11.48 7.84 14.79
N GLY A 81 10.69 8.27 13.81
CA GLY A 81 10.22 9.63 13.63
C GLY A 81 11.13 10.48 12.74
N THR A 82 12.21 9.92 12.19
CA THR A 82 13.15 10.62 11.32
C THR A 82 13.49 9.83 10.07
N VAL A 83 13.97 10.50 9.02
CA VAL A 83 14.61 9.83 7.88
C VAL A 83 16.10 10.01 8.01
N GLY A 84 16.82 8.93 8.29
CA GLY A 84 18.24 8.96 8.60
C GLY A 84 19.01 7.77 8.06
N VAL A 85 20.17 7.52 8.68
CA VAL A 85 21.07 6.44 8.27
C VAL A 85 20.47 5.08 8.59
N GLU A 86 19.65 4.97 9.63
CA GLU A 86 18.99 3.71 9.98
C GLU A 86 18.03 3.28 8.87
N ASP A 87 17.21 4.19 8.36
CA ASP A 87 16.30 3.94 7.23
C ASP A 87 17.06 3.59 5.95
N LEU A 88 18.17 4.30 5.68
CA LEU A 88 19.02 3.98 4.53
C LEU A 88 19.64 2.59 4.64
N LEU A 89 20.04 2.16 5.84
CA LEU A 89 20.56 0.81 6.06
C LEU A 89 19.47 -0.25 5.94
N ILE A 90 18.24 0.07 6.36
CA ILE A 90 17.08 -0.78 6.14
C ILE A 90 16.82 -0.93 4.64
N LEU A 91 16.72 0.17 3.89
CA LEU A 91 16.51 0.12 2.43
C LEU A 91 17.61 -0.68 1.73
N LEU A 92 18.89 -0.43 2.07
CA LEU A 92 20.01 -1.18 1.49
C LEU A 92 20.01 -2.67 1.83
N SER A 93 19.34 -3.09 2.92
CA SER A 93 19.17 -4.51 3.24
C SER A 93 18.15 -5.21 2.33
N TYR A 94 17.24 -4.44 1.72
CA TYR A 94 16.25 -4.90 0.74
C TYR A 94 16.64 -4.60 -0.71
N PHE A 95 17.79 -3.96 -0.94
CA PHE A 95 18.23 -3.58 -2.29
C PHE A 95 18.30 -4.77 -3.25
N SER A 96 17.75 -4.60 -4.45
CA SER A 96 17.63 -5.63 -5.48
C SER A 96 16.70 -6.80 -5.14
N GLN A 97 15.81 -6.64 -4.14
CA GLN A 97 14.68 -7.55 -3.97
C GLN A 97 13.55 -7.17 -4.94
N ASP A 98 12.97 -8.20 -5.54
CA ASP A 98 11.75 -8.14 -6.34
C ASP A 98 10.58 -8.52 -5.43
N CYS A 99 9.52 -7.74 -5.46
CA CYS A 99 8.47 -7.76 -4.45
C CYS A 99 7.26 -8.53 -5.00
N GLU A 100 7.33 -9.86 -4.95
CA GLU A 100 6.25 -10.79 -5.34
C GLU A 100 5.21 -11.05 -4.24
#